data_AF-A0A5D0UQW1-F1
#
_entry.id   AF-A0A5D0UQW1-F1
#
_cell.length_a   1.000
_cell.length_b   1.000
_cell.length_c   1.000
_cell.angle_alpha   90.00
_cell.angle_beta   90.00
_cell.angle_gamma   90.00
#
_symmetry.space_group_name_H-M   'P 1'
#
loop_
_entity.id
_entity.type
_entity.pdbx_description
1 polymer ?
#
loop_
_entity_poly.entity_id
_entity_poly.type
_entity_poly.pdbx_seq_one_letter_code
_entity_poly.pdbx_strand_id
1 'polypeptide(L)'
;MAWAHRENDRRRRAYDAEVEAWRRREEQLVRLRIEATGFLGCTQPRTGLPVELDDDEVLYRVLPSAELVEAEARHIAGLPPPGLALGATLVESSGPALPKGLRVVDTGMAVVTDRRVAFGGRSGRREWTYRELLGPGHHPEVPVTLLHTADGRRPAGLQVPGTATVNFRFYLTLAFAAASGQRAAVAPQVDALLAAHRAVRPAPPPPVAPQDAPVALLPPERMAAAAAVVVAVAFAALTTGAVTPGPADVPYRAQPGASGMAPVEEPNGTVEVFPSPSARPAAPGTGPVPSPAAVSVALTTTETPEATRPAPRTTSGRPRPAPPAARVTRTPPAGQPAPTTAAPPAAPPPSSAAPTPAPAPSSEPPPADPPVVSVCLDPLRLPLLDSLLCPSAGS
;
A
#
# COMPACT_ATOMS: atom_id res chain seq x y z
N MET A 1 12.77 -12.70 42.03
CA MET A 1 11.41 -12.13 41.91
C MET A 1 11.41 -10.81 41.14
N ALA A 2 12.07 -9.75 41.61
CA ALA A 2 11.98 -8.42 40.99
C ALA A 2 12.42 -8.34 39.50
N TRP A 3 13.40 -9.16 39.08
CA TRP A 3 13.82 -9.21 37.66
C TRP A 3 12.73 -9.78 36.75
N ALA A 4 12.17 -10.95 37.08
CA ALA A 4 11.17 -11.62 36.26
C ALA A 4 9.91 -10.76 36.07
N HIS A 5 9.48 -10.03 37.11
CA HIS A 5 8.39 -9.06 36.98
C HIS A 5 8.70 -7.96 35.96
N ARG A 6 9.85 -7.28 36.10
CA ARG A 6 10.25 -6.21 35.16
C ARG A 6 10.38 -6.72 33.72
N GLU A 7 10.93 -7.93 33.56
CA GLU A 7 11.09 -8.55 32.25
C GLU A 7 9.74 -8.89 31.62
N ASN A 8 8.84 -9.50 32.38
CA ASN A 8 7.47 -9.79 31.93
C ASN A 8 6.71 -8.50 31.60
N ASP A 9 6.86 -7.43 32.40
CA ASP A 9 6.24 -6.12 32.12
C ASP A 9 6.79 -5.47 30.86
N ARG A 10 8.10 -5.61 30.58
CA ARG A 10 8.72 -5.14 29.34
C ARG A 10 8.18 -5.90 28.13
N ARG A 11 8.14 -7.24 28.21
CA ARG A 11 7.61 -8.10 27.13
C ARG A 11 6.14 -7.84 26.87
N ARG A 12 5.34 -7.65 27.92
CA ARG A 12 3.92 -7.30 27.80
C ARG A 12 3.74 -5.97 27.08
N ARG A 13 4.46 -4.92 27.49
CA ARG A 13 4.39 -3.61 26.80
C ARG A 13 4.79 -3.68 25.33
N ALA A 14 5.83 -4.46 25.00
CA ALA A 14 6.24 -4.67 23.62
C ALA A 14 5.15 -5.40 22.82
N TYR A 15 4.57 -6.46 23.39
CA TYR A 15 3.45 -7.19 22.79
C TYR A 15 2.22 -6.29 22.58
N ASP A 16 1.83 -5.51 23.58
CA ASP A 16 0.67 -4.62 23.49
C ASP A 16 0.87 -3.58 22.37
N ALA A 17 2.07 -3.00 22.24
CA ALA A 17 2.40 -2.08 21.16
C ALA A 17 2.34 -2.75 19.77
N GLU A 18 2.81 -3.99 19.66
CA GLU A 18 2.74 -4.78 18.42
C GLU A 18 1.29 -5.12 18.05
N VAL A 19 0.47 -5.50 19.02
CA VAL A 19 -0.96 -5.77 18.83
C VAL A 19 -1.70 -4.51 18.38
N GLU A 20 -1.41 -3.35 18.97
CA GLU A 20 -2.03 -2.08 18.57
C GLU A 20 -1.61 -1.64 17.16
N ALA A 21 -0.35 -1.85 16.76
CA ALA A 21 0.07 -1.64 15.38
C ALA A 21 -0.64 -2.60 14.41
N TRP A 22 -0.76 -3.88 14.77
CA TRP A 22 -1.47 -4.89 13.99
C TRP A 22 -2.97 -4.56 13.84
N ARG A 23 -3.64 -4.09 14.90
CA ARG A 23 -5.05 -3.67 14.88
C ARG A 23 -5.30 -2.49 13.96
N ARG A 24 -4.50 -1.42 14.09
CA ARG A 24 -4.59 -0.23 13.22
C ARG A 24 -4.46 -0.62 11.74
N ARG A 25 -3.57 -1.56 11.44
CA ARG A 25 -3.41 -2.08 10.09
C ARG A 25 -4.63 -2.91 9.63
N GLU A 26 -5.20 -3.73 10.50
CA GLU A 26 -6.43 -4.47 10.18
C GLU A 26 -7.60 -3.52 9.88
N GLU A 27 -7.80 -2.50 10.71
CA GLU A 27 -8.83 -1.47 10.51
C GLU A 27 -8.66 -0.75 9.17
N GLN A 28 -7.42 -0.39 8.81
CA GLN A 28 -7.12 0.20 7.51
C GLN A 28 -7.50 -0.73 6.36
N LEU A 29 -7.12 -2.01 6.41
CA LEU A 29 -7.44 -2.98 5.35
C LEU A 29 -8.95 -3.24 5.23
N VAL A 30 -9.66 -3.33 6.36
CA VAL A 30 -11.13 -3.45 6.37
C VAL A 30 -11.79 -2.24 5.71
N ARG A 31 -11.30 -1.02 6.01
CA ARG A 31 -11.78 0.20 5.35
C ARG A 31 -11.54 0.16 3.85
N LEU A 32 -10.32 -0.17 3.40
CA LEU A 32 -10.01 -0.29 1.97
C LEU A 32 -10.90 -1.35 1.29
N ARG A 33 -11.25 -2.41 2.00
CA ARG A 33 -12.13 -3.46 1.47
C ARG A 33 -13.55 -2.98 1.23
N ILE A 34 -14.09 -2.18 2.14
CA ILE A 34 -15.42 -1.55 1.99
C ILE A 34 -15.39 -0.58 0.79
N GLU A 35 -14.36 0.26 0.72
CA GLU A 35 -14.20 1.24 -0.35
C GLU A 35 -14.01 0.58 -1.73
N ALA A 36 -13.28 -0.55 -1.80
CA ALA A 36 -13.07 -1.28 -3.05
C ALA A 36 -14.39 -1.73 -3.70
N THR A 37 -15.40 -2.05 -2.89
CA THR A 37 -16.74 -2.39 -3.37
C THR A 37 -17.64 -1.19 -3.59
N GLY A 38 -17.65 -0.23 -2.66
CA GLY A 38 -18.69 0.80 -2.63
C GLY A 38 -18.29 2.16 -3.22
N PHE A 39 -17.00 2.50 -3.28
CA PHE A 39 -16.58 3.87 -3.60
C PHE A 39 -16.53 4.12 -5.11
N LEU A 40 -17.38 5.02 -5.60
CA LEU A 40 -17.50 5.35 -7.03
C LEU A 40 -16.87 6.70 -7.40
N GLY A 41 -16.21 7.38 -6.46
CA GLY A 41 -15.71 8.75 -6.64
C GLY A 41 -16.66 9.81 -6.09
N CYS A 42 -16.17 11.05 -6.05
CA CYS A 42 -16.89 12.22 -5.56
C CYS A 42 -16.95 13.29 -6.65
N THR A 43 -18.08 13.97 -6.86
CA THR A 43 -18.18 15.06 -7.86
C THR A 43 -17.59 16.39 -7.36
N GLN A 44 -17.26 16.50 -6.07
CA GLN A 44 -16.73 17.69 -5.41
C GLN A 44 -15.50 17.35 -4.53
N PRO A 45 -14.62 18.32 -4.26
CA PRO A 45 -14.65 19.73 -4.71
C PRO A 45 -14.08 19.93 -6.12
N ARG A 46 -14.65 20.84 -6.91
CA ARG A 46 -14.16 21.16 -8.28
C ARG A 46 -13.29 22.42 -8.35
N THR A 47 -13.36 23.27 -7.33
CA THR A 47 -12.63 24.54 -7.28
C THR A 47 -11.22 24.35 -6.75
N GLY A 48 -10.24 25.08 -7.31
CA GLY A 48 -8.85 25.06 -6.84
C GLY A 48 -8.05 23.83 -7.26
N LEU A 49 -8.58 23.01 -8.16
CA LEU A 49 -7.89 21.87 -8.73
C LEU A 49 -6.87 22.32 -9.81
N PRO A 50 -5.78 21.56 -10.03
CA PRO A 50 -4.80 21.84 -11.08
C PRO A 50 -5.36 21.62 -12.49
N VAL A 51 -6.55 21.03 -12.62
CA VAL A 51 -7.20 20.72 -13.90
C VAL A 51 -8.71 20.99 -13.78
N GLU A 52 -9.33 21.38 -14.88
CA GLU A 52 -10.78 21.52 -14.98
C GLU A 52 -11.40 20.14 -15.25
N LEU A 53 -12.41 19.78 -14.46
CA LEU A 53 -13.09 18.49 -14.54
C LEU A 53 -14.31 18.60 -15.44
N ASP A 54 -14.53 17.59 -16.26
CA ASP A 54 -15.77 17.47 -17.03
C ASP A 54 -16.99 17.32 -16.09
N ASP A 55 -18.20 17.60 -16.60
CA ASP A 55 -19.44 17.54 -15.80
C ASP A 55 -19.67 16.17 -15.15
N ASP A 56 -19.25 15.09 -15.80
CA ASP A 56 -19.39 13.72 -15.33
C ASP A 56 -18.08 13.10 -14.78
N GLU A 57 -16.97 13.84 -14.77
CA GLU A 57 -15.71 13.38 -14.18
C GLU A 57 -15.79 13.41 -12.64
N VAL A 58 -15.36 12.32 -12.00
CA VAL A 58 -15.42 12.13 -10.55
C VAL A 58 -14.04 11.98 -9.93
N LEU A 59 -13.87 12.54 -8.74
CA LEU A 59 -12.64 12.54 -7.96
C LEU A 59 -12.51 11.28 -7.13
N TYR A 60 -11.37 10.64 -7.23
CA TYR A 60 -10.97 9.56 -6.35
C TYR A 60 -10.10 10.09 -5.20
N ARG A 61 -9.17 11.00 -5.50
CA ARG A 61 -8.28 11.56 -4.48
C ARG A 61 -7.71 12.91 -4.89
N VAL A 62 -7.55 13.79 -3.92
CA VAL A 62 -6.73 15.01 -4.03
C VAL A 62 -5.52 14.88 -3.09
N LEU A 63 -4.35 15.23 -3.60
CA LEU A 63 -3.08 15.24 -2.89
C LEU A 63 -2.52 16.66 -2.94
N PRO A 64 -2.70 17.46 -1.87
CA PRO A 64 -2.31 18.87 -1.88
C PRO A 64 -0.78 19.07 -1.94
N SER A 65 -0.02 18.06 -1.53
CA SER A 65 1.44 18.05 -1.58
C SER A 65 1.90 16.75 -2.21
N ALA A 66 2.36 16.83 -3.45
CA ALA A 66 2.98 15.75 -4.19
C ALA A 66 4.20 16.29 -4.94
N GLU A 67 5.15 15.43 -5.20
CA GLU A 67 6.35 15.72 -5.99
C GLU A 67 6.26 14.99 -7.33
N LEU A 68 6.44 15.74 -8.42
CA LEU A 68 6.57 15.18 -9.75
C LEU A 68 7.97 14.59 -9.88
N VAL A 69 8.04 13.30 -10.13
CA VAL A 69 9.30 12.58 -10.34
C VAL A 69 9.44 12.14 -11.78
N GLU A 70 10.66 12.21 -12.29
CA GLU A 70 11.01 11.74 -13.64
C GLU A 70 12.19 10.78 -13.59
N ALA A 71 12.12 9.78 -14.45
CA ALA A 71 13.24 8.90 -14.74
C ALA A 71 14.33 9.63 -15.54
N GLU A 72 15.57 9.53 -15.08
CA GLU A 72 16.76 10.08 -15.75
C GLU A 72 17.10 9.34 -17.05
N ALA A 73 16.67 8.08 -17.17
CA ALA A 73 16.82 7.25 -18.35
C ALA A 73 15.50 6.57 -18.73
N ARG A 74 15.37 6.12 -19.98
CA ARG A 74 14.19 5.36 -20.43
C ARG A 74 14.09 3.98 -19.74
N HIS A 75 15.24 3.39 -19.45
CA HIS A 75 15.34 2.11 -18.76
C HIS A 75 16.14 2.31 -17.49
N ILE A 76 15.50 2.04 -16.36
CA ILE A 76 16.14 2.02 -15.05
C ILE A 76 15.84 0.64 -14.46
N ALA A 77 16.90 -0.06 -14.09
CA ALA A 77 16.76 -1.38 -13.46
C ALA A 77 16.07 -1.23 -12.10
N GLY A 78 15.13 -2.13 -11.80
CA GLY A 78 14.42 -2.14 -10.52
C GLY A 78 13.22 -1.18 -10.44
N LEU A 79 12.83 -0.52 -11.53
CA LEU A 79 11.56 0.19 -11.54
C LEU A 79 10.38 -0.79 -11.40
N PRO A 80 9.35 -0.43 -10.62
CA PRO A 80 8.18 -1.27 -10.44
C PRO A 80 7.45 -1.45 -11.79
N PRO A 81 7.12 -2.68 -12.19
CA PRO A 81 6.38 -2.91 -13.42
C PRO A 81 4.98 -2.29 -13.32
N PRO A 82 4.42 -1.77 -14.44
CA PRO A 82 3.04 -1.33 -14.46
C PRO A 82 2.10 -2.51 -14.21
N GLY A 83 1.08 -2.31 -13.37
CA GLY A 83 0.08 -3.35 -13.15
C GLY A 83 -1.01 -2.95 -12.17
N LEU A 84 -1.94 -3.88 -11.96
CA LEU A 84 -3.08 -3.72 -11.05
C LEU A 84 -2.86 -4.32 -9.66
N ALA A 85 -1.63 -4.75 -9.36
CA ALA A 85 -1.32 -5.46 -8.13
C ALA A 85 -1.18 -4.51 -6.92
N LEU A 86 -2.05 -4.68 -5.93
CA LEU A 86 -2.03 -3.97 -4.65
C LEU A 86 -1.11 -4.60 -3.58
N GLY A 87 -0.47 -5.74 -3.89
CA GLY A 87 0.25 -6.61 -2.94
C GLY A 87 1.21 -5.91 -1.95
N ALA A 88 2.52 -5.98 -2.22
CA ALA A 88 3.54 -5.35 -1.37
C ALA A 88 3.43 -3.80 -1.32
N THR A 89 2.51 -3.21 -2.08
CA THR A 89 2.45 -1.79 -2.37
C THR A 89 1.61 -1.02 -1.34
N LEU A 90 0.76 -1.71 -0.56
CA LEU A 90 -0.01 -1.09 0.51
C LEU A 90 0.70 -1.08 1.87
N VAL A 91 1.98 -1.43 1.96
CA VAL A 91 2.76 -1.31 3.21
C VAL A 91 3.14 0.16 3.46
N GLU A 92 3.16 0.59 4.73
CA GLU A 92 3.68 1.92 5.08
C GLU A 92 5.12 2.06 4.58
N SER A 93 5.36 3.02 3.68
CA SER A 93 6.69 3.28 3.14
C SER A 93 7.49 4.12 4.13
N SER A 94 8.66 3.60 4.53
CA SER A 94 9.53 4.24 5.53
C SER A 94 10.72 5.00 4.91
N GLY A 95 10.91 4.92 3.59
CA GLY A 95 12.09 5.48 2.91
C GLY A 95 11.89 6.93 2.45
N PRO A 96 12.68 7.91 2.92
CA PRO A 96 12.70 9.26 2.36
C PRO A 96 13.54 9.36 1.07
N ALA A 97 14.38 8.35 0.79
CA ALA A 97 15.31 8.39 -0.32
C ALA A 97 14.64 7.97 -1.64
N LEU A 98 14.66 8.87 -2.61
CA LEU A 98 14.22 8.60 -3.97
C LEU A 98 15.14 7.52 -4.61
N PRO A 99 14.58 6.51 -5.30
CA PRO A 99 15.37 5.47 -5.97
C PRO A 99 16.37 6.07 -6.95
N LYS A 100 17.54 5.42 -7.09
CA LYS A 100 18.58 5.86 -8.05
C LYS A 100 18.01 5.94 -9.47
N GLY A 101 18.35 7.01 -10.18
CA GLY A 101 17.87 7.27 -11.53
C GLY A 101 16.49 7.93 -11.58
N LEU A 102 15.84 8.19 -10.45
CA LEU A 102 14.71 9.11 -10.37
C LEU A 102 15.16 10.45 -9.81
N ARG A 103 14.52 11.52 -10.26
CA ARG A 103 14.70 12.87 -9.71
C ARG A 103 13.37 13.58 -9.55
N VAL A 104 13.25 14.41 -8.52
CA VAL A 104 12.13 15.36 -8.38
C VAL A 104 12.36 16.51 -9.35
N VAL A 105 11.34 16.86 -10.12
CA VAL A 105 11.39 17.96 -11.10
C VAL A 105 10.42 19.10 -10.77
N ASP A 106 9.39 18.83 -9.97
CA ASP A 106 8.42 19.85 -9.53
C ASP A 106 7.70 19.39 -8.24
N THR A 107 7.06 20.32 -7.55
CA THR A 107 6.24 20.08 -6.35
C THR A 107 4.93 20.83 -6.48
N GLY A 108 3.82 20.17 -6.13
CA GLY A 108 2.50 20.76 -6.29
C GLY A 108 1.37 19.84 -5.87
N MET A 109 0.20 20.05 -6.48
CA MET A 109 -1.00 19.28 -6.21
C MET A 109 -1.17 18.18 -7.25
N ALA A 110 -1.54 16.98 -6.81
CA ALA A 110 -1.97 15.89 -7.68
C ALA A 110 -3.45 15.55 -7.45
N VAL A 111 -4.14 15.15 -8.52
CA VAL A 111 -5.54 14.75 -8.50
C VAL A 111 -5.67 13.44 -9.26
N VAL A 112 -6.40 12.50 -8.68
CA VAL A 112 -6.79 11.22 -9.27
C VAL A 112 -8.29 11.28 -9.53
N THR A 113 -8.68 11.12 -10.79
CA THR A 113 -10.08 11.07 -11.22
C THR A 113 -10.43 9.68 -11.73
N ASP A 114 -11.64 9.47 -12.23
CA ASP A 114 -12.04 8.25 -12.94
C ASP A 114 -11.45 8.16 -14.37
N ARG A 115 -10.87 9.25 -14.90
CA ARG A 115 -10.36 9.32 -16.28
C ARG A 115 -8.85 9.45 -16.38
N ARG A 116 -8.23 10.12 -15.40
CA ARG A 116 -6.84 10.55 -15.48
C ARG A 116 -6.23 10.81 -14.12
N VAL A 117 -4.91 10.95 -14.14
CA VAL A 117 -4.15 11.61 -13.08
C VAL A 117 -3.67 12.94 -13.60
N ALA A 118 -3.85 14.01 -12.82
CA ALA A 118 -3.34 15.34 -13.13
C ALA A 118 -2.43 15.82 -12.02
N PHE A 119 -1.34 16.48 -12.40
CA PHE A 119 -0.42 17.16 -11.50
C PHE A 119 -0.29 18.61 -11.93
N GLY A 120 -0.35 19.55 -10.98
CA GLY A 120 -0.06 20.95 -11.19
C GLY A 120 0.96 21.45 -10.17
N GLY A 121 2.13 21.84 -10.65
CA GLY A 121 3.20 22.42 -9.85
C GLY A 121 3.60 23.81 -10.35
N ARG A 122 4.79 24.25 -9.97
CA ARG A 122 5.30 25.59 -10.33
C ARG A 122 5.72 25.67 -11.79
N SER A 123 6.23 24.57 -12.34
CA SER A 123 6.77 24.50 -13.69
C SER A 123 5.69 24.23 -14.74
N GLY A 124 4.48 23.86 -14.31
CA GLY A 124 3.33 23.68 -15.18
C GLY A 124 2.43 22.53 -14.74
N ARG A 125 1.71 21.98 -15.72
CA ARG A 125 0.78 20.87 -15.52
C ARG A 125 1.25 19.63 -16.27
N ARG A 126 0.99 18.46 -15.72
CA ARG A 126 1.17 17.17 -16.39
C ARG A 126 -0.05 16.31 -16.15
N GLU A 127 -0.51 15.66 -17.20
CA GLU A 127 -1.68 14.79 -17.16
C GLU A 127 -1.35 13.43 -17.77
N TRP A 128 -1.95 12.39 -17.20
CA TRP A 128 -1.88 11.02 -17.70
C TRP A 128 -3.30 10.47 -17.81
N THR A 129 -3.76 10.24 -19.03
CA THR A 129 -5.06 9.60 -19.27
C THR A 129 -4.95 8.10 -19.06
N TYR A 130 -5.95 7.47 -18.45
CA TYR A 130 -5.91 6.02 -18.22
C TYR A 130 -5.88 5.21 -19.52
N ARG A 131 -6.41 5.77 -20.61
CA ARG A 131 -6.37 5.15 -21.94
C ARG A 131 -4.95 5.00 -22.51
N GLU A 132 -4.03 5.88 -22.11
CA GLU A 132 -2.64 5.88 -22.59
C GLU A 132 -1.68 5.22 -21.61
N LEU A 133 -2.16 4.91 -20.39
CA LEU A 133 -1.40 4.26 -19.34
C LEU A 133 -1.42 2.74 -19.50
N LEU A 134 -0.24 2.14 -19.42
CA LEU A 134 -0.07 0.70 -19.26
C LEU A 134 -0.44 0.25 -17.85
N GLY A 135 -0.33 1.16 -16.87
CA GLY A 135 -0.74 0.96 -15.49
C GLY A 135 0.17 1.67 -14.48
N PRO A 136 -0.27 1.77 -13.22
CA PRO A 136 0.55 2.31 -12.15
C PRO A 136 1.64 1.29 -11.75
N GLY A 137 2.88 1.76 -11.62
CA GLY A 137 4.00 1.02 -11.07
C GLY A 137 4.33 1.54 -9.68
N HIS A 138 3.80 0.91 -8.63
CA HIS A 138 4.03 1.31 -7.25
C HIS A 138 5.33 0.73 -6.71
N HIS A 139 6.23 1.57 -6.21
CA HIS A 139 7.48 1.10 -5.61
C HIS A 139 7.22 0.45 -4.23
N PRO A 140 7.72 -0.76 -3.92
CA PRO A 140 7.36 -1.45 -2.68
C PRO A 140 7.80 -0.69 -1.41
N GLU A 141 8.97 -0.04 -1.43
CA GLU A 141 9.60 0.51 -0.20
C GLU A 141 9.56 2.04 -0.05
N VAL A 142 9.34 2.75 -1.15
CA VAL A 142 9.45 4.22 -1.24
C VAL A 142 8.11 4.74 -1.73
N PRO A 143 7.61 5.91 -1.27
CA PRO A 143 6.27 6.40 -1.63
C PRO A 143 6.18 6.99 -3.04
N VAL A 144 6.81 6.32 -4.02
CA VAL A 144 6.81 6.65 -5.44
C VAL A 144 5.82 5.73 -6.17
N THR A 145 5.11 6.31 -7.14
CA THR A 145 4.34 5.58 -8.15
C THR A 145 4.67 6.13 -9.53
N LEU A 146 5.18 5.28 -10.42
CA LEU A 146 5.42 5.61 -11.81
C LEU A 146 4.19 5.34 -12.67
N LEU A 147 3.89 6.26 -13.58
CA LEU A 147 2.75 6.22 -14.49
C LEU A 147 3.29 5.92 -15.89
N HIS A 148 3.32 4.64 -16.24
CA HIS A 148 3.93 4.16 -17.48
C HIS A 148 3.00 4.38 -18.66
N THR A 149 3.45 5.13 -19.65
CA THR A 149 2.71 5.41 -20.90
C THR A 149 3.19 4.51 -22.03
N ALA A 150 2.28 4.22 -22.98
CA ALA A 150 2.61 3.41 -24.16
C ALA A 150 3.49 4.14 -25.21
N ASP A 151 3.67 5.45 -25.07
CA ASP A 151 4.42 6.31 -26.00
C ASP A 151 5.96 6.13 -25.92
N GLY A 152 6.44 5.27 -25.03
CA GLY A 152 7.85 4.96 -24.84
C GLY A 152 8.67 6.12 -24.30
N ARG A 153 8.04 7.22 -23.84
CA ARG A 153 8.73 8.34 -23.19
C ARG A 153 9.33 7.90 -21.85
N ARG A 154 10.16 8.77 -21.27
CA ARG A 154 10.75 8.50 -19.96
C ARG A 154 9.63 8.37 -18.94
N PRO A 155 9.61 7.29 -18.13
CA PRO A 155 8.61 7.14 -17.08
C PRO A 155 8.62 8.35 -16.16
N ALA A 156 7.43 8.87 -15.87
CA ALA A 156 7.22 9.92 -14.90
C ALA A 156 6.13 9.48 -13.92
N GLY A 157 6.10 10.09 -12.76
CA GLY A 157 5.19 9.66 -11.72
C GLY A 157 5.11 10.65 -10.57
N LEU A 158 4.60 10.16 -9.45
CA LEU A 158 4.36 10.95 -8.27
C LEU A 158 5.06 10.32 -7.07
N GLN A 159 5.79 11.15 -6.33
CA GLN A 159 6.16 10.88 -4.95
C GLN A 159 5.17 11.59 -4.04
N VAL A 160 4.63 10.85 -3.07
CA VAL A 160 3.64 11.38 -2.11
C VAL A 160 4.18 11.32 -0.69
N PRO A 161 3.63 12.09 0.26
CA PRO A 161 3.98 11.96 1.67
C PRO A 161 3.73 10.53 2.16
N GLY A 162 4.62 10.02 3.01
CA GLY A 162 4.55 8.65 3.55
C GLY A 162 3.17 8.30 4.10
N THR A 163 2.57 9.22 4.87
CA THR A 163 1.23 9.12 5.47
C THR A 163 0.09 9.00 4.46
N ALA A 164 0.27 9.48 3.22
CA ALA A 164 -0.73 9.43 2.15
C ALA A 164 -0.54 8.23 1.20
N THR A 165 0.59 7.53 1.27
CA THR A 165 1.02 6.53 0.28
C THR A 165 0.02 5.41 0.07
N VAL A 166 -0.43 4.77 1.16
CA VAL A 166 -1.35 3.62 1.09
C VAL A 166 -2.66 4.02 0.41
N ASN A 167 -3.25 5.14 0.86
CA ASN A 167 -4.49 5.65 0.30
C ASN A 167 -4.32 6.08 -1.16
N PHE A 168 -3.25 6.80 -1.50
CA PHE A 168 -2.98 7.22 -2.88
C PHE A 168 -2.89 6.02 -3.81
N ARG A 169 -2.10 5.00 -3.44
CA ARG A 169 -1.92 3.78 -4.25
C ARG A 169 -3.25 3.07 -4.45
N PHE A 170 -3.97 2.84 -3.36
CA PHE A 170 -5.28 2.22 -3.41
C PHE A 170 -6.24 2.94 -4.37
N TYR A 171 -6.45 4.24 -4.20
CA TYR A 171 -7.39 5.00 -5.03
C TYR A 171 -6.94 5.11 -6.49
N LEU A 172 -5.64 5.25 -6.74
CA LEU A 172 -5.09 5.25 -8.09
C LEU A 172 -5.30 3.89 -8.78
N THR A 173 -5.02 2.78 -8.10
CA THR A 173 -5.29 1.45 -8.64
C THR A 173 -6.78 1.24 -8.86
N LEU A 174 -7.64 1.66 -7.92
CA LEU A 174 -9.09 1.53 -8.04
C LEU A 174 -9.63 2.34 -9.23
N ALA A 175 -9.18 3.57 -9.40
CA ALA A 175 -9.56 4.42 -10.53
C ALA A 175 -9.11 3.84 -11.87
N PHE A 176 -7.84 3.41 -11.98
CA PHE A 176 -7.32 2.76 -13.18
C PHE A 176 -8.04 1.43 -13.48
N ALA A 177 -8.35 0.63 -12.46
CA ALA A 177 -9.12 -0.60 -12.60
C ALA A 177 -10.55 -0.32 -13.08
N ALA A 178 -11.20 0.74 -12.56
CA ALA A 178 -12.52 1.15 -13.01
C ALA A 178 -12.50 1.59 -14.49
N ALA A 179 -11.55 2.45 -14.87
CA ALA A 179 -11.40 2.92 -16.25
C ALA A 179 -11.07 1.80 -17.25
N SER A 180 -10.39 0.74 -16.80
CA SER A 180 -10.03 -0.42 -17.63
C SER A 180 -11.02 -1.59 -17.55
N GLY A 181 -12.16 -1.44 -16.87
CA GLY A 181 -13.17 -2.49 -16.72
C GLY A 181 -12.77 -3.65 -15.78
N GLN A 182 -11.70 -3.48 -15.01
CA GLN A 182 -11.14 -4.50 -14.10
C GLN A 182 -11.42 -4.21 -12.62
N ARG A 183 -12.38 -3.33 -12.31
CA ARG A 183 -12.72 -2.94 -10.92
C ARG A 183 -13.01 -4.14 -10.02
N ALA A 184 -13.71 -5.15 -10.54
CA ALA A 184 -14.05 -6.37 -9.77
C ALA A 184 -12.81 -7.14 -9.27
N ALA A 185 -11.64 -6.94 -9.88
CA ALA A 185 -10.40 -7.58 -9.46
C ALA A 185 -9.75 -6.93 -8.23
N VAL A 186 -10.18 -5.73 -7.82
CA VAL A 186 -9.54 -4.99 -6.72
C VAL A 186 -9.94 -5.56 -5.34
N ALA A 187 -11.22 -5.84 -5.13
CA ALA A 187 -11.72 -6.36 -3.87
C ALA A 187 -11.07 -7.70 -3.45
N PRO A 188 -10.94 -8.71 -4.33
CA PRO A 188 -10.23 -9.95 -4.01
C PRO A 188 -8.76 -9.76 -3.64
N GLN A 189 -8.08 -8.76 -4.20
CA GLN A 189 -6.70 -8.44 -3.82
C GLN A 189 -6.63 -7.90 -2.39
N VAL A 190 -7.56 -7.04 -2.00
CA VAL A 190 -7.65 -6.54 -0.61
C VAL A 190 -8.02 -7.68 0.34
N ASP A 191 -8.91 -8.60 -0.06
CA ASP A 191 -9.24 -9.79 0.72
C ASP A 191 -8.02 -10.68 0.96
N ALA A 192 -7.19 -10.88 -0.07
CA ALA A 192 -5.94 -11.64 0.06
C ALA A 192 -4.96 -10.96 1.03
N LEU A 193 -4.84 -9.63 0.99
CA LEU A 193 -4.02 -8.87 1.94
C LEU A 193 -4.55 -8.96 3.37
N LEU A 194 -5.87 -8.89 3.55
CA LEU A 194 -6.51 -9.04 4.86
C LEU A 194 -6.30 -10.45 5.43
N ALA A 195 -6.40 -11.49 4.60
CA ALA A 195 -6.12 -12.86 5.00
C ALA A 195 -4.65 -13.05 5.41
N ALA A 196 -3.71 -12.52 4.62
CA ALA A 196 -2.28 -12.56 4.94
C ALA A 196 -1.97 -11.80 6.25
N HIS A 197 -2.57 -10.63 6.45
CA HIS A 197 -2.42 -9.84 7.69
C HIS A 197 -2.93 -10.59 8.93
N ARG A 198 -4.07 -11.28 8.80
CA ARG A 198 -4.64 -12.09 9.89
C ARG A 198 -3.79 -13.31 10.24
N ALA A 199 -3.11 -13.90 9.26
CA ALA A 199 -2.22 -15.04 9.47
C ALA A 199 -0.99 -14.69 10.32
N VAL A 200 -0.56 -13.42 10.34
CA VAL A 200 0.62 -12.94 11.08
C VAL A 200 0.25 -12.22 12.40
N ARG A 201 -0.91 -12.54 12.98
CA ARG A 201 -1.34 -11.95 14.26
C ARG A 201 -0.31 -12.19 15.38
N PRO A 202 0.11 -11.15 16.13
CA PRO A 202 1.08 -11.31 17.22
C PRO A 202 0.60 -12.30 18.29
N ALA A 203 1.48 -13.23 18.67
CA ALA A 203 1.23 -14.20 19.74
C ALA A 203 1.72 -13.66 21.10
N PRO A 204 0.99 -13.91 22.20
CA PRO A 204 1.40 -13.44 23.53
C PRO A 204 2.74 -14.07 23.94
N PRO A 205 3.67 -13.29 24.52
CA PRO A 205 4.98 -13.81 24.92
C PRO A 205 4.84 -14.76 26.12
N PRO A 206 5.65 -15.85 26.18
CA PRO A 206 5.63 -16.75 27.32
C PRO A 206 6.14 -16.05 28.59
N PRO A 207 5.56 -16.34 29.76
CA PRO A 207 6.01 -15.76 31.02
C PRO A 207 7.41 -16.28 31.37
N VAL A 208 8.27 -15.37 31.81
CA VAL A 208 9.61 -15.68 32.30
C VAL A 208 9.55 -15.90 33.80
N ALA A 209 10.23 -16.94 34.28
CA ALA A 209 10.30 -17.27 35.69
C ALA A 209 11.58 -16.71 36.34
N PRO A 210 11.61 -16.55 37.68
CA PRO A 210 12.79 -16.02 38.37
C PRO A 210 14.07 -16.82 38.16
N GLN A 211 13.99 -18.13 37.91
CA GLN A 211 15.13 -19.00 37.63
C GLN A 211 15.78 -18.72 36.27
N ASP A 212 15.10 -18.02 35.37
CA ASP A 212 15.62 -17.66 34.04
C ASP A 212 16.42 -16.35 34.07
N ALA A 213 16.62 -15.76 35.25
CA ALA A 213 17.38 -14.53 35.41
C ALA A 213 18.85 -14.73 34.98
N PRO A 214 19.39 -13.88 34.11
CA PRO A 214 20.80 -13.93 33.73
C PRO A 214 21.70 -13.92 34.97
N VAL A 215 22.70 -14.81 34.99
CA VAL A 215 23.60 -15.02 36.15
C VAL A 215 24.28 -13.72 36.60
N ALA A 216 24.51 -12.78 35.68
CA ALA A 216 25.07 -11.45 35.96
C ALA A 216 24.17 -10.52 36.79
N LEU A 217 22.89 -10.87 37.01
CA LEU A 217 21.91 -10.09 37.76
C LEU A 217 21.53 -10.75 39.09
N LEU A 218 22.22 -11.82 39.49
CA LEU A 218 22.04 -12.41 40.80
C LEU A 218 22.62 -11.47 41.88
N PRO A 219 21.84 -11.09 42.91
CA PRO A 219 22.39 -10.34 44.02
C PRO A 219 23.53 -11.14 44.68
N PRO A 220 24.65 -10.49 45.05
CA PRO A 220 25.87 -11.15 45.51
C PRO A 220 25.67 -12.06 46.72
N GLU A 221 24.64 -11.80 47.53
CA GLU A 221 24.28 -12.63 48.69
C GLU A 221 23.90 -14.07 48.34
N ARG A 222 23.34 -14.32 47.14
CA ARG A 222 23.05 -15.68 46.67
C ARG A 222 24.26 -16.42 46.12
N MET A 223 25.27 -15.69 45.63
CA MET A 223 26.56 -16.28 45.27
C MET A 223 27.37 -16.67 46.51
N ALA A 224 27.27 -15.90 47.61
CA ALA A 224 27.90 -16.24 48.88
C ALA A 224 27.31 -17.51 49.51
N ALA A 225 25.98 -17.69 49.45
CA ALA A 225 25.33 -18.90 49.99
C ALA A 225 25.68 -20.18 49.21
N ALA A 226 25.78 -20.10 47.88
CA ALA A 226 26.23 -21.23 47.06
C ALA A 226 27.71 -21.58 47.29
N ALA A 227 28.58 -20.57 47.48
CA ALA A 227 29.98 -20.77 47.84
C ALA A 227 30.15 -21.37 49.24
N ALA A 228 29.33 -20.95 50.21
CA ALA A 228 29.39 -21.47 51.58
C ALA A 228 29.02 -22.96 51.68
N VAL A 229 28.09 -23.45 50.84
CA VAL A 229 27.73 -24.89 50.80
C VAL A 229 28.86 -25.74 50.22
N VAL A 230 29.57 -25.25 49.19
CA VAL A 230 30.73 -25.95 48.61
C VAL A 230 31.92 -25.97 49.59
N VAL A 231 32.12 -24.88 50.35
CA VAL A 231 33.17 -24.81 51.39
C VAL A 231 32.81 -25.69 52.60
N ALA A 232 31.55 -25.75 53.02
CA ALA A 232 31.13 -26.63 54.13
C ALA A 232 31.26 -28.13 53.79
N VAL A 233 31.00 -28.53 52.54
CA VAL A 233 31.21 -29.91 52.08
C VAL A 233 32.71 -30.25 51.99
N ALA A 234 33.56 -29.29 51.58
CA ALA A 234 35.01 -29.48 51.59
C ALA A 234 35.61 -29.55 53.01
N PHE A 235 35.08 -28.78 53.97
CA PHE A 235 35.53 -28.84 55.37
C PHE A 235 35.03 -30.10 56.11
N ALA A 236 33.84 -30.62 55.78
CA ALA A 236 33.36 -31.87 56.37
C ALA A 236 34.12 -33.12 55.87
N ALA A 237 34.66 -33.08 54.64
CA ALA A 237 35.47 -34.17 54.09
C ALA A 237 36.92 -34.19 54.60
N LEU A 238 37.43 -33.08 55.16
CA LEU A 238 38.83 -32.95 55.58
C LEU A 238 39.06 -33.18 57.09
N THR A 239 38.02 -33.42 57.90
CA THR A 239 38.17 -33.64 59.36
C THR A 239 38.16 -35.10 59.80
N THR A 240 37.98 -36.07 58.90
CA THR A 240 38.22 -37.49 59.18
C THR A 240 39.42 -37.97 58.38
N GLY A 241 40.60 -37.77 58.95
CA GLY A 241 41.85 -38.25 58.40
C GLY A 241 41.99 -39.78 58.47
N ALA A 242 42.65 -40.33 57.47
CA ALA A 242 43.66 -41.36 57.64
C ALA A 242 44.64 -41.26 56.45
N VAL A 243 45.81 -40.73 56.74
CA VAL A 243 46.99 -40.74 55.85
C VAL A 243 47.65 -42.12 55.95
N THR A 244 47.99 -42.73 54.83
CA THR A 244 49.13 -43.66 54.74
C THR A 244 49.87 -43.42 53.41
N PRO A 245 51.19 -43.10 53.44
CA PRO A 245 52.01 -43.01 52.24
C PRO A 245 52.75 -44.33 52.01
N GLY A 246 52.82 -44.78 50.76
CA GLY A 246 53.63 -45.91 50.32
C GLY A 246 54.26 -45.61 48.95
N PRO A 247 55.58 -45.86 48.74
CA PRO A 247 56.32 -45.31 47.62
C PRO A 247 56.45 -46.27 46.40
N ALA A 248 56.77 -45.64 45.27
CA ALA A 248 57.55 -46.10 44.10
C ALA A 248 57.27 -47.50 43.50
N ASP A 249 56.85 -47.54 42.25
CA ASP A 249 57.77 -47.86 41.13
C ASP A 249 57.06 -47.78 39.77
N VAL A 250 57.78 -47.21 38.79
CA VAL A 250 57.52 -47.36 37.36
C VAL A 250 58.56 -48.37 36.86
N PRO A 251 58.28 -49.26 35.89
CA PRO A 251 58.46 -48.83 34.49
C PRO A 251 57.57 -49.55 33.43
N TYR A 252 57.30 -48.81 32.34
CA TYR A 252 57.40 -49.26 30.93
C TYR A 252 56.49 -50.39 30.38
N ARG A 253 55.70 -50.11 29.31
CA ARG A 253 55.97 -50.50 27.89
C ARG A 253 54.73 -50.43 26.95
N ALA A 254 54.95 -49.79 25.79
CA ALA A 254 54.39 -49.93 24.42
C ALA A 254 52.87 -50.07 24.10
N GLN A 255 52.36 -49.08 23.33
CA GLN A 255 51.62 -49.09 22.03
C GLN A 255 51.18 -50.44 21.36
N PRO A 256 50.40 -50.44 20.24
CA PRO A 256 49.27 -49.62 19.75
C PRO A 256 48.14 -50.47 19.08
N GLY A 257 47.09 -49.82 18.54
CA GLY A 257 46.17 -50.37 17.50
C GLY A 257 44.83 -50.89 18.05
N ALA A 258 43.73 -50.96 17.31
CA ALA A 258 43.33 -50.52 15.98
C ALA A 258 41.80 -50.70 15.89
N SER A 259 41.15 -49.91 15.03
CA SER A 259 39.99 -50.23 14.20
C SER A 259 38.80 -51.04 14.74
N GLY A 260 37.60 -50.44 14.68
CA GLY A 260 36.32 -51.16 14.70
C GLY A 260 35.17 -50.26 14.25
N MET A 261 34.67 -50.49 13.04
CA MET A 261 33.70 -49.70 12.27
C MET A 261 32.30 -50.33 12.34
N ALA A 262 31.29 -49.56 12.79
CA ALA A 262 29.84 -49.54 12.43
C ALA A 262 29.02 -50.88 12.46
N PRO A 263 27.69 -50.93 12.16
CA PRO A 263 26.70 -49.86 11.94
C PRO A 263 25.27 -50.10 12.57
N VAL A 264 24.34 -49.16 12.31
CA VAL A 264 22.86 -49.28 12.14
C VAL A 264 22.00 -49.62 13.37
N GLU A 265 20.97 -48.81 13.68
CA GLU A 265 19.54 -49.10 13.39
C GLU A 265 18.59 -48.03 13.98
N GLU A 266 17.83 -47.36 13.10
CA GLU A 266 16.57 -46.67 13.44
C GLU A 266 15.46 -47.71 13.66
N PRO A 267 14.39 -47.37 14.39
CA PRO A 267 13.13 -47.29 13.66
C PRO A 267 12.21 -46.12 14.03
N ASN A 268 11.50 -45.70 12.98
CA ASN A 268 10.35 -44.81 12.92
C ASN A 268 9.16 -45.21 13.81
N GLY A 269 8.49 -44.18 14.33
CA GLY A 269 7.11 -43.88 13.95
C GLY A 269 6.00 -44.43 14.84
N THR A 270 5.29 -43.56 15.55
CA THR A 270 3.84 -43.70 15.75
C THR A 270 3.16 -42.33 15.83
N VAL A 271 2.11 -42.22 15.04
CA VAL A 271 1.17 -41.12 14.87
C VAL A 271 0.31 -40.97 16.12
N GLU A 272 0.06 -39.73 16.59
CA GLU A 272 -1.13 -39.47 17.39
C GLU A 272 -1.81 -38.15 16.98
N VAL A 273 -2.97 -38.34 16.36
CA VAL A 273 -3.93 -37.32 15.93
C VAL A 273 -4.87 -37.08 17.11
N PHE A 274 -4.96 -35.83 17.59
CA PHE A 274 -5.99 -35.43 18.55
C PHE A 274 -7.08 -34.56 17.87
N PRO A 275 -8.37 -34.88 18.05
CA PRO A 275 -9.47 -34.19 17.39
C PRO A 275 -9.92 -32.92 18.13
N SER A 276 -10.19 -31.88 17.35
CA SER A 276 -10.88 -30.65 17.76
C SER A 276 -12.37 -30.90 18.05
N PRO A 277 -12.95 -30.34 19.13
CA PRO A 277 -14.40 -30.29 19.28
C PRO A 277 -15.00 -29.11 18.50
N SER A 278 -15.90 -29.45 17.58
CA SER A 278 -16.83 -28.52 16.94
C SER A 278 -17.92 -28.12 17.93
N ALA A 279 -18.13 -26.81 18.13
CA ALA A 279 -19.32 -26.28 18.79
C ALA A 279 -20.08 -25.37 17.81
N ARG A 280 -21.33 -25.76 17.59
CA ARG A 280 -22.32 -25.22 16.67
C ARG A 280 -23.01 -23.99 17.28
N PRO A 281 -23.13 -22.83 16.59
CA PRO A 281 -24.00 -21.76 17.05
C PRO A 281 -25.45 -22.01 16.62
N ALA A 282 -26.36 -21.91 17.57
CA ALA A 282 -27.80 -21.86 17.35
C ALA A 282 -28.27 -20.40 17.13
N ALA A 283 -29.26 -20.22 16.27
CA ALA A 283 -30.17 -19.08 16.19
C ALA A 283 -31.60 -19.65 16.00
N PRO A 284 -32.72 -18.90 16.16
CA PRO A 284 -32.86 -17.47 16.43
C PRO A 284 -33.83 -17.13 17.60
N GLY A 285 -33.67 -15.94 18.18
CA GLY A 285 -34.61 -15.34 19.12
C GLY A 285 -35.18 -14.04 18.55
N THR A 286 -36.45 -14.09 18.17
CA THR A 286 -37.32 -12.98 17.75
C THR A 286 -37.62 -12.05 18.93
N GLY A 287 -37.48 -10.74 18.75
CA GLY A 287 -37.89 -9.72 19.72
C GLY A 287 -38.05 -8.34 19.05
N PRO A 288 -39.04 -7.53 19.44
CA PRO A 288 -39.63 -6.51 18.57
C PRO A 288 -38.94 -5.15 18.60
N VAL A 289 -39.13 -4.46 17.47
CA VAL A 289 -38.79 -3.07 17.14
C VAL A 289 -39.44 -2.06 18.11
N PRO A 290 -38.72 -0.99 18.47
CA PRO A 290 -39.35 0.31 18.65
C PRO A 290 -38.85 1.31 17.59
N SER A 291 -39.84 1.83 16.87
CA SER A 291 -39.77 2.95 15.95
C SER A 291 -39.59 4.27 16.73
N PRO A 292 -38.76 5.21 16.24
CA PRO A 292 -38.96 6.62 16.56
C PRO A 292 -39.26 7.44 15.30
N ALA A 293 -40.50 7.94 15.29
CA ALA A 293 -40.94 9.27 14.91
C ALA A 293 -40.29 9.95 13.69
N ALA A 294 -41.10 10.05 12.63
CA ALA A 294 -40.96 11.04 11.59
C ALA A 294 -41.00 12.46 12.18
N VAL A 295 -39.95 13.24 11.95
CA VAL A 295 -39.99 14.70 12.13
C VAL A 295 -40.37 15.30 10.78
N SER A 296 -41.62 15.74 10.68
CA SER A 296 -42.10 16.62 9.62
C SER A 296 -41.43 17.98 9.77
N VAL A 297 -40.61 18.39 8.80
CA VAL A 297 -40.19 19.78 8.66
C VAL A 297 -41.07 20.43 7.59
N ALA A 298 -41.81 21.44 8.02
CA ALA A 298 -42.76 22.20 7.25
C ALA A 298 -42.08 22.99 6.13
N LEU A 299 -42.74 23.02 4.97
CA LEU A 299 -42.51 24.00 3.92
C LEU A 299 -42.90 25.39 4.43
N THR A 300 -41.94 26.32 4.39
CA THR A 300 -42.23 27.76 4.36
C THR A 300 -41.91 28.32 2.98
N THR A 301 -42.98 28.54 2.22
CA THR A 301 -43.07 29.38 1.03
C THR A 301 -43.24 30.84 1.46
N THR A 302 -42.26 31.68 1.15
CA THR A 302 -42.30 33.17 1.09
C THR A 302 -40.88 33.60 0.74
N GLU A 303 -40.56 34.54 -0.14
CA GLU A 303 -41.33 35.51 -0.92
C GLU A 303 -40.35 36.06 -1.98
N THR A 304 -40.85 36.32 -3.18
CA THR A 304 -40.16 37.00 -4.28
C THR A 304 -39.84 38.44 -3.89
N PRO A 305 -38.68 38.99 -4.31
CA PRO A 305 -38.71 40.34 -4.85
C PRO A 305 -38.10 40.45 -6.25
N GLU A 306 -38.86 41.22 -7.00
CA GLU A 306 -38.77 41.62 -8.39
C GLU A 306 -37.71 42.72 -8.62
N ALA A 307 -37.25 42.82 -9.87
CA ALA A 307 -36.49 43.90 -10.51
C ALA A 307 -35.07 44.19 -9.95
N THR A 308 -34.03 44.18 -10.77
CA THR A 308 -33.79 45.29 -11.71
C THR A 308 -32.73 44.92 -12.75
N ARG A 309 -33.11 45.11 -14.02
CA ARG A 309 -32.28 45.04 -15.23
C ARG A 309 -31.36 46.27 -15.29
N PRO A 310 -30.10 46.13 -15.76
CA PRO A 310 -29.75 46.94 -16.93
C PRO A 310 -28.82 46.22 -17.93
N ALA A 311 -29.22 46.30 -19.19
CA ALA A 311 -28.34 46.31 -20.37
C ALA A 311 -28.73 47.57 -21.18
N PRO A 312 -27.98 48.07 -22.18
CA PRO A 312 -26.76 47.54 -22.78
C PRO A 312 -25.63 48.59 -22.94
N ARG A 313 -24.40 48.17 -23.22
CA ARG A 313 -23.43 49.02 -23.95
C ARG A 313 -22.72 48.23 -25.04
N THR A 314 -23.14 48.53 -26.25
CA THR A 314 -22.47 48.30 -27.52
C THR A 314 -21.26 49.24 -27.62
N THR A 315 -20.08 48.71 -27.91
CA THR A 315 -18.99 49.47 -28.53
C THR A 315 -18.44 48.70 -29.70
N SER A 316 -18.63 49.32 -30.86
CA SER A 316 -18.14 48.95 -32.18
C SER A 316 -16.64 49.22 -32.31
N GLY A 317 -15.97 48.35 -33.08
CA GLY A 317 -14.92 48.76 -34.00
C GLY A 317 -13.47 48.66 -33.50
N ARG A 318 -12.69 47.72 -34.06
CA ARG A 318 -11.73 48.01 -35.16
C ARG A 318 -10.94 46.75 -35.55
N PRO A 319 -10.85 46.41 -36.85
CA PRO A 319 -10.03 45.30 -37.33
C PRO A 319 -8.56 45.73 -37.46
N ARG A 320 -7.62 44.84 -37.10
CA ARG A 320 -6.18 45.03 -37.27
C ARG A 320 -5.61 44.02 -38.28
N PRO A 321 -4.66 44.43 -39.15
CA PRO A 321 -4.37 43.75 -40.41
C PRO A 321 -3.42 42.56 -40.29
N ALA A 322 -3.57 41.63 -41.24
CA ALA A 322 -2.63 40.56 -41.54
C ALA A 322 -1.29 41.10 -42.09
N PRO A 323 -0.15 40.48 -41.74
CA PRO A 323 1.13 40.75 -42.41
C PRO A 323 1.28 39.96 -43.74
N PRO A 324 2.12 40.47 -44.66
CA PRO A 324 2.15 40.06 -46.06
C PRO A 324 2.91 38.75 -46.32
N ALA A 325 2.45 38.05 -47.35
CA ALA A 325 3.09 36.90 -47.96
C ALA A 325 4.47 37.29 -48.53
N ALA A 326 5.53 36.67 -48.00
CA ALA A 326 6.84 36.66 -48.64
C ALA A 326 6.91 35.51 -49.65
N ARG A 327 6.93 35.87 -50.94
CA ARG A 327 7.40 35.00 -52.03
C ARG A 327 8.86 34.67 -51.80
N VAL A 328 9.17 33.38 -51.69
CA VAL A 328 10.53 32.86 -51.92
C VAL A 328 10.47 31.95 -53.13
N THR A 329 10.91 32.47 -54.26
CA THR A 329 11.40 31.69 -55.40
C THR A 329 12.66 30.93 -54.96
N ARG A 330 12.61 29.61 -54.96
CA ARG A 330 13.81 28.76 -54.94
C ARG A 330 13.75 27.73 -56.06
N THR A 331 14.69 27.93 -56.98
CA THR A 331 15.14 27.12 -58.10
C THR A 331 15.49 25.68 -57.67
N PRO A 332 15.21 24.66 -58.50
CA PRO A 332 15.55 23.27 -58.20
C PRO A 332 17.05 22.99 -58.42
N PRO A 333 17.74 22.28 -57.52
CA PRO A 333 19.01 21.65 -57.84
C PRO A 333 18.78 20.27 -58.48
N ALA A 334 19.57 20.04 -59.51
CA ALA A 334 19.65 18.83 -60.31
C ALA A 334 20.11 17.61 -59.50
N GLY A 335 19.54 16.46 -59.87
CA GLY A 335 20.18 15.15 -60.01
C GLY A 335 21.09 14.64 -58.88
N GLN A 336 20.61 13.61 -58.18
CA GLN A 336 21.48 12.51 -57.74
C GLN A 336 20.72 11.16 -57.77
N PRO A 337 21.41 10.06 -58.13
CA PRO A 337 20.80 8.83 -58.61
C PRO A 337 20.27 7.93 -57.48
N ALA A 338 19.21 7.18 -57.81
CA ALA A 338 18.57 6.19 -56.95
C ALA A 338 19.49 4.97 -56.73
N PRO A 339 19.58 4.44 -55.49
CA PRO A 339 20.11 3.10 -55.26
C PRO A 339 19.03 2.05 -55.57
N THR A 340 19.31 1.23 -56.59
CA THR A 340 18.62 -0.04 -56.85
C THR A 340 18.70 -0.92 -55.60
N THR A 341 17.57 -1.18 -54.95
CA THR A 341 17.45 -2.26 -53.97
C THR A 341 16.41 -3.24 -54.45
N ALA A 342 16.85 -4.49 -54.59
CA ALA A 342 16.13 -5.61 -55.14
C ALA A 342 14.87 -5.96 -54.34
N ALA A 343 13.83 -6.39 -55.07
CA ALA A 343 12.58 -6.89 -54.53
C ALA A 343 12.78 -8.23 -53.79
N PRO A 344 12.18 -8.41 -52.60
CA PRO A 344 12.07 -9.72 -51.97
C PRO A 344 10.96 -10.57 -52.61
N PRO A 345 11.09 -11.91 -52.61
CA PRO A 345 10.13 -12.81 -53.23
C PRO A 345 8.79 -12.86 -52.49
N ALA A 346 7.72 -12.97 -53.28
CA ALA A 346 6.33 -13.04 -52.85
C ALA A 346 6.05 -14.28 -51.99
N ALA A 347 5.43 -14.06 -50.84
CA ALA A 347 4.80 -15.10 -50.03
C ALA A 347 3.40 -15.44 -50.59
N PRO A 348 2.96 -16.71 -50.54
CA PRO A 348 1.64 -17.14 -51.02
C PRO A 348 0.50 -16.63 -50.11
N PRO A 349 -0.71 -16.43 -50.66
CA PRO A 349 -1.85 -15.90 -49.90
C PRO A 349 -2.40 -16.92 -48.89
N PRO A 350 -2.85 -16.48 -47.70
CA PRO A 350 -3.57 -17.34 -46.78
C PRO A 350 -4.97 -17.66 -47.31
N SER A 351 -5.35 -18.92 -47.11
CA SER A 351 -6.64 -19.50 -47.48
C SER A 351 -7.77 -18.85 -46.66
N SER A 352 -8.78 -18.34 -47.37
CA SER A 352 -9.98 -17.73 -46.81
C SER A 352 -10.90 -18.82 -46.25
N ALA A 353 -11.01 -18.91 -44.92
CA ALA A 353 -12.04 -19.69 -44.24
C ALA A 353 -13.20 -18.75 -43.87
N ALA A 354 -14.39 -19.04 -44.40
CA ALA A 354 -15.62 -18.30 -44.14
C ALA A 354 -16.07 -18.44 -42.68
N PRO A 355 -16.53 -17.36 -42.02
CA PRO A 355 -17.14 -17.46 -40.70
C PRO A 355 -18.61 -17.90 -40.78
N THR A 356 -18.94 -18.91 -39.98
CA THR A 356 -20.31 -19.35 -39.65
C THR A 356 -21.06 -18.26 -38.88
N PRO A 357 -22.32 -17.94 -39.22
CA PRO A 357 -23.12 -16.96 -38.48
C PRO A 357 -23.59 -17.52 -37.14
N ALA A 358 -23.32 -16.80 -36.05
CA ALA A 358 -23.84 -17.06 -34.71
C ALA A 358 -25.24 -16.42 -34.52
N PRO A 359 -26.12 -17.01 -33.69
CA PRO A 359 -27.49 -16.53 -33.48
C PRO A 359 -27.57 -15.25 -32.63
N ALA A 360 -28.60 -14.46 -32.90
CA ALA A 360 -28.86 -13.15 -32.29
C ALA A 360 -29.25 -13.25 -30.79
N PRO A 361 -28.81 -12.30 -29.94
CA PRO A 361 -29.26 -12.21 -28.56
C PRO A 361 -30.65 -11.55 -28.45
N SER A 362 -31.52 -12.15 -27.63
CA SER A 362 -32.77 -11.55 -27.17
C SER A 362 -32.50 -10.32 -26.31
N SER A 363 -33.25 -9.26 -26.56
CA SER A 363 -33.22 -8.00 -25.80
C SER A 363 -34.27 -8.06 -24.69
N GLU A 364 -33.81 -8.13 -23.43
CA GLU A 364 -34.64 -7.86 -22.26
C GLU A 364 -34.12 -6.57 -21.60
N PRO A 365 -34.97 -5.56 -21.32
CA PRO A 365 -34.52 -4.32 -20.71
C PRO A 365 -34.33 -4.49 -19.19
N PRO A 366 -33.22 -3.98 -18.60
CA PRO A 366 -33.03 -4.02 -17.16
C PRO A 366 -33.94 -3.00 -16.43
N PRO A 367 -34.40 -3.32 -15.20
CA PRO A 367 -35.14 -2.38 -14.38
C PRO A 367 -34.24 -1.23 -13.88
N ALA A 368 -34.85 -0.05 -13.73
CA ALA A 368 -34.18 1.18 -13.32
C ALA A 368 -33.66 1.11 -11.87
N ASP A 369 -32.40 1.51 -11.66
CA ASP A 369 -31.78 1.64 -10.35
C ASP A 369 -32.34 2.86 -9.58
N PRO A 370 -32.55 2.75 -8.25
CA PRO A 370 -32.93 3.88 -7.41
C PRO A 370 -31.75 4.84 -7.18
N PRO A 371 -32.01 6.14 -6.97
CA PRO A 371 -30.96 7.14 -6.75
C PRO A 371 -30.25 6.89 -5.41
N VAL A 372 -28.98 6.47 -5.50
CA VAL A 372 -28.10 6.34 -4.34
C VAL A 372 -27.57 7.73 -3.99
N VAL A 373 -28.08 8.30 -2.90
CA VAL A 373 -27.51 9.51 -2.29
C VAL A 373 -26.19 9.12 -1.65
N SER A 374 -25.09 9.25 -2.40
CA SER A 374 -23.73 9.15 -1.88
C SER A 374 -23.42 10.42 -1.07
N VAL A 375 -23.83 10.41 0.19
CA VAL A 375 -23.34 11.35 1.19
C VAL A 375 -21.84 11.13 1.27
N CYS A 376 -21.07 12.11 0.79
CA CYS A 376 -19.65 12.21 1.09
C CYS A 376 -19.54 12.24 2.61
N LEU A 377 -19.11 11.14 3.21
CA LEU A 377 -18.59 11.18 4.56
C LEU A 377 -17.39 12.12 4.49
N ASP A 378 -17.63 13.34 4.93
CA ASP A 378 -16.65 14.36 5.25
C ASP A 378 -15.45 13.62 5.86
N PRO A 379 -14.23 13.74 5.30
CA PRO A 379 -13.09 12.97 5.76
C PRO A 379 -12.92 13.25 7.25
N LEU A 380 -13.28 12.24 8.06
CA LEU A 380 -13.21 12.22 9.51
C LEU A 380 -12.18 13.24 10.01
N ARG A 381 -12.70 14.40 10.43
CA ARG A 381 -12.00 15.29 11.33
C ARG A 381 -11.80 14.53 12.63
N LEU A 382 -10.66 13.86 12.73
CA LEU A 382 -10.08 13.45 14.01
C LEU A 382 -8.98 14.45 14.38
N PRO A 383 -8.79 14.69 15.68
CA PRO A 383 -8.28 15.95 16.19
C PRO A 383 -6.82 16.14 15.78
N LEU A 384 -6.59 17.16 14.97
CA LEU A 384 -5.29 17.81 14.94
C LEU A 384 -5.13 18.47 16.31
N LEU A 385 -4.27 17.89 17.14
CA LEU A 385 -3.69 18.63 18.25
C LEU A 385 -2.97 19.86 17.66
N ASP A 386 -3.32 21.00 18.25
CA ASP A 386 -2.68 22.32 18.22
C ASP A 386 -2.80 23.19 16.95
N SER A 387 -3.88 23.97 16.94
CA SER A 387 -3.85 25.43 17.08
C SER A 387 -2.69 26.19 16.43
N LEU A 388 -2.84 26.54 15.16
CA LEU A 388 -2.27 27.78 14.63
C LEU A 388 -3.41 28.74 14.29
N LEU A 389 -3.82 29.47 15.32
CA LEU A 389 -4.72 30.61 15.28
C LEU A 389 -4.10 31.72 14.40
N CYS A 390 -4.82 32.17 13.38
CA CYS A 390 -4.65 33.52 12.85
C CYS A 390 -5.40 34.51 13.76
N PRO A 391 -4.86 35.71 14.01
CA PRO A 391 -5.42 36.66 14.96
C PRO A 391 -6.72 37.29 14.42
N SER A 392 -7.67 37.49 15.32
CA SER A 392 -8.89 38.27 15.11
C SER A 392 -8.53 39.72 14.78
N ALA A 393 -8.90 40.20 13.59
CA ALA A 393 -8.98 41.62 13.30
C ALA A 393 -10.21 42.20 14.03
N GLY A 394 -9.95 42.99 15.07
CA GLY A 394 -10.95 43.85 15.71
C GLY A 394 -10.73 45.30 15.26
N SER A 395 -11.82 45.86 14.71
CA SER A 395 -12.31 47.25 14.76
C SER A 395 -11.33 48.42 14.74
#